data_AF-T0ZQR2-F1
#
_entry.id   AF-T0ZQR2-F1
#
_cell.length_a   1.000
_cell.length_b   1.000
_cell.length_c   1.000
_cell.angle_alpha   90.00
_cell.angle_beta   90.00
_cell.angle_gamma   90.00
#
_symmetry.space_group_name_H-M   'P 1'
#
loop_
_entity.id
_entity.type
_entity.pdbx_description
1 polymer ?
#
loop_
_entity_poly.entity_id
_entity_poly.type
_entity_poly.pdbx_seq_one_letter_code
_entity_poly.pdbx_strand_id
1 'polypeptide(L)'
;APLSLAQDLEKAAPDIFEVTRQGLDFYRERFGIPYPFSKYDQAFCLEKVNGAMESPGCVTITDRMIYRGQPSPRERSLRAEVILHEMAHMWFGDLVTLRWWDDLWLNESFATFMAAVAQDRATSFDDAWTYWATAFKQLAVEEDQHTTSHPVVTAVPDAEAVHLNFDRITYQKGAAVLRQLAAWVGEEPFFA
;
A
#
# COMPACT_ATOMS: atom_id res chain seq x y z
N ALA A 1 30.08 6.96 -9.37
CA ALA A 1 29.29 6.11 -8.45
C ALA A 1 28.11 6.93 -7.96
N PRO A 2 26.88 6.40 -7.93
CA PRO A 2 25.81 7.09 -7.21
C PRO A 2 26.25 7.26 -5.75
N LEU A 3 26.07 8.47 -5.21
CA LEU A 3 26.39 8.79 -3.83
C LEU A 3 25.43 8.01 -2.91
N SER A 4 25.99 7.38 -1.87
CA SER A 4 25.24 6.67 -0.82
C SER A 4 24.14 7.56 -0.23
N LEU A 5 22.99 6.96 0.09
CA LEU A 5 21.85 7.62 0.75
C LEU A 5 21.84 7.42 2.27
N ALA A 6 22.90 6.83 2.86
CA ALA A 6 22.92 6.48 4.29
C ALA A 6 22.60 7.67 5.21
N GLN A 7 23.21 8.84 4.97
CA GLN A 7 22.97 10.04 5.78
C GLN A 7 21.54 10.59 5.62
N ASP A 8 20.95 10.46 4.43
CA ASP A 8 19.58 10.90 4.17
C ASP A 8 18.57 9.93 4.81
N LEU A 9 18.86 8.63 4.79
CA LEU A 9 18.10 7.60 5.49
C LEU A 9 18.14 7.80 7.01
N GLU A 10 19.31 8.07 7.60
CA GLU A 10 19.45 8.38 9.02
C GLU A 10 18.60 9.58 9.45
N LYS A 11 18.55 10.63 8.62
CA LYS A 11 17.69 11.81 8.86
C LYS A 11 16.21 11.49 8.72
N ALA A 12 15.85 10.60 7.79
CA ALA A 12 14.46 10.19 7.57
C ALA A 12 13.97 9.15 8.59
N ALA A 13 14.88 8.43 9.26
CA ALA A 13 14.56 7.31 10.13
C ALA A 13 13.53 7.63 11.22
N PRO A 14 13.58 8.78 11.94
CA PRO A 14 12.56 9.10 12.94
C PRO A 14 11.13 9.18 12.36
N ASP A 15 10.99 9.75 11.16
CA ASP A 15 9.69 9.86 10.47
C ASP A 15 9.19 8.48 10.01
N ILE A 16 10.09 7.67 9.44
CA ILE A 16 9.79 6.29 9.01
C ILE A 16 9.36 5.43 10.21
N PHE A 17 10.12 5.47 11.31
CA PHE A 17 9.80 4.69 12.51
C PHE A 17 8.50 5.14 13.17
N GLU A 18 8.18 6.43 13.15
CA GLU A 18 6.91 6.91 13.68
C GLU A 18 5.71 6.36 12.88
N VAL A 19 5.74 6.47 11.55
CA VAL A 19 4.69 5.88 10.69
C VAL A 19 4.63 4.36 10.90
N THR A 20 5.78 3.70 11.03
CA THR A 20 5.85 2.24 11.23
C THR A 20 5.16 1.84 12.53
N ARG A 21 5.43 2.55 13.63
CA ARG A 21 4.80 2.28 14.92
C ARG A 21 3.29 2.52 14.85
N GLN A 22 2.88 3.64 14.26
CA GLN A 22 1.47 3.99 14.07
C GLN A 22 0.72 2.93 13.25
N GLY A 23 1.32 2.45 12.15
CA GLY A 23 0.76 1.40 11.33
C GLY A 23 0.64 0.07 12.08
N LEU A 24 1.69 -0.34 12.80
CA LEU A 24 1.68 -1.60 13.56
C LEU A 24 0.60 -1.58 14.65
N ASP A 25 0.47 -0.46 15.36
CA ASP A 25 -0.57 -0.25 16.38
C ASP A 25 -1.97 -0.24 15.73
N PHE A 26 -2.13 0.44 14.59
CA PHE A 26 -3.40 0.50 13.88
C PHE A 26 -3.85 -0.88 13.37
N TYR A 27 -3.01 -1.61 12.63
CA TYR A 27 -3.42 -2.87 12.01
C TYR A 27 -3.70 -3.97 13.02
N ARG A 28 -2.90 -4.06 14.09
CA ARG A 28 -3.15 -5.05 15.15
C ARG A 28 -4.48 -4.81 15.88
N GLU A 29 -4.85 -3.55 16.08
CA GLU A 29 -6.11 -3.18 16.73
C GLU A 29 -7.27 -3.38 15.75
N ARG A 30 -7.10 -2.92 14.51
CA ARG A 30 -8.11 -2.96 13.46
C ARG A 30 -8.56 -4.38 13.13
N PHE A 31 -7.61 -5.30 13.03
CA PHE A 31 -7.86 -6.70 12.68
C PHE A 31 -8.02 -7.60 13.90
N GLY A 32 -7.78 -7.09 15.12
CA GLY A 32 -7.84 -7.88 16.35
C GLY A 32 -6.82 -9.01 16.43
N ILE A 33 -5.80 -8.99 15.57
CA ILE A 33 -4.76 -10.03 15.46
C ILE A 33 -3.40 -9.37 15.71
N PRO A 34 -2.60 -9.84 16.69
CA PRO A 34 -1.23 -9.36 16.89
C PRO A 34 -0.39 -9.49 15.61
N TYR A 35 0.67 -8.68 15.50
CA TYR A 35 1.61 -8.83 14.39
C TYR A 35 2.10 -10.28 14.27
N PRO A 36 1.91 -10.95 13.11
CA PRO A 36 2.04 -12.42 13.03
C PRO A 36 3.48 -12.92 12.85
N PHE A 37 4.45 -12.03 12.61
CA PHE A 37 5.85 -12.40 12.36
C PHE A 37 6.78 -11.97 13.50
N SER A 38 8.02 -12.47 13.49
CA SER A 38 8.97 -12.28 14.59
C SER A 38 9.63 -10.89 14.63
N LYS A 39 9.72 -10.21 13.48
CA LYS A 39 10.34 -8.89 13.31
C LYS A 39 9.71 -8.16 12.13
N TYR A 40 9.88 -6.85 12.07
CA TYR A 40 9.48 -6.01 10.93
C TYR A 40 10.65 -5.11 10.53
N ASP A 41 11.38 -5.50 9.49
CA ASP A 41 12.47 -4.70 8.92
C ASP A 41 11.99 -3.95 7.67
N GLN A 42 12.61 -2.81 7.39
CA GLN A 42 12.45 -2.05 6.14
C GLN A 42 13.80 -1.85 5.48
N ALA A 43 13.92 -2.29 4.22
CA ALA A 43 15.12 -2.13 3.41
C ALA A 43 14.85 -1.24 2.20
N PHE A 44 15.51 -0.09 2.16
CA PHE A 44 15.45 0.82 1.02
C PHE A 44 16.51 0.42 -0.01
N CYS A 45 16.09 -0.04 -1.19
CA CYS A 45 16.99 -0.60 -2.20
C CYS A 45 16.80 0.00 -3.59
N LEU A 46 17.90 -0.03 -4.36
CA LEU A 46 17.94 0.26 -5.78
C LEU A 46 17.17 -0.82 -6.56
N GLU A 47 16.59 -0.46 -7.70
CA GLU A 47 15.94 -1.38 -8.67
C GLU A 47 14.56 -1.95 -8.34
N LYS A 48 13.88 -1.49 -7.29
CA LYS A 48 12.44 -1.79 -7.12
C LYS A 48 11.60 -1.00 -8.14
N VAL A 49 11.48 -1.54 -9.36
CA VAL A 49 10.72 -0.95 -10.47
C VAL A 49 9.23 -0.78 -10.11
N ASN A 50 8.69 -1.65 -9.25
CA ASN A 50 7.28 -1.64 -8.84
C ASN A 50 7.02 -0.93 -7.49
N GLY A 51 7.96 -0.12 -7.01
CA GLY A 51 7.77 0.70 -5.80
C GLY A 51 8.21 0.01 -4.52
N ALA A 52 7.57 -1.09 -4.12
CA ALA A 52 7.88 -1.84 -2.89
C ALA A 52 7.52 -3.34 -3.02
N MET A 53 7.75 -4.12 -1.97
CA MET A 53 7.39 -5.54 -1.86
C MET A 53 7.27 -5.93 -0.38
N GLU A 54 6.21 -6.65 -0.07
CA GLU A 54 5.68 -6.98 1.25
C GLU A 54 6.35 -8.18 1.93
N SER A 55 7.52 -8.64 1.47
CA SER A 55 8.16 -9.86 1.99
C SER A 55 8.12 -9.96 3.53
N PRO A 56 7.49 -11.01 4.12
CA PRO A 56 7.33 -11.14 5.57
C PRO A 56 8.61 -10.96 6.36
N GLY A 57 8.57 -9.99 7.28
CA GLY A 57 9.67 -9.65 8.17
C GLY A 57 10.80 -8.81 7.56
N CYS A 58 10.75 -8.49 6.26
CA CYS A 58 11.64 -7.51 5.63
C CYS A 58 10.97 -6.89 4.39
N VAL A 59 10.20 -5.84 4.62
CA VAL A 59 9.59 -5.05 3.55
C VAL A 59 10.69 -4.32 2.79
N THR A 60 10.65 -4.40 1.46
CA THR A 60 11.63 -3.69 0.61
C THR A 60 10.96 -2.53 -0.09
N ILE A 61 11.55 -1.34 -0.03
CA ILE A 61 10.98 -0.11 -0.57
C ILE A 61 12.01 0.52 -1.52
N THR A 62 11.54 1.16 -2.60
CA THR A 62 12.42 1.92 -3.49
C THR A 62 13.16 3.02 -2.73
N ASP A 63 14.47 3.10 -2.94
CA ASP A 63 15.32 4.15 -2.38
C ASP A 63 14.97 5.56 -2.86
N ARG A 64 14.11 5.70 -3.88
CA ARG A 64 13.54 6.97 -4.35
C ARG A 64 12.66 7.65 -3.29
N MET A 65 12.21 6.93 -2.27
CA MET A 65 11.49 7.48 -1.11
C MET A 65 12.43 8.01 -0.01
N ILE A 66 13.75 7.96 -0.25
CA ILE A 66 14.76 8.62 0.57
C ILE A 66 15.20 9.89 -0.15
N TYR A 67 14.61 11.01 0.27
CA TYR A 67 14.80 12.30 -0.35
C TYR A 67 16.11 12.95 0.09
N ARG A 68 16.85 13.50 -0.87
CA ARG A 68 18.03 14.33 -0.58
C ARG A 68 17.57 15.72 -0.15
N GLY A 69 17.83 16.09 1.10
CA GLY A 69 17.39 17.36 1.68
C GLY A 69 16.06 17.24 2.44
N GLN A 70 15.38 18.38 2.65
CA GLN A 70 14.13 18.41 3.39
C GLN A 70 12.97 18.00 2.48
N PRO A 71 12.29 16.86 2.74
CA PRO A 71 11.13 16.47 1.96
C PRO A 71 9.93 17.39 2.25
N SER A 72 9.13 17.63 1.21
CA SER A 72 7.83 18.26 1.33
C SER A 72 6.87 17.40 2.17
N PRO A 73 5.80 17.99 2.73
CA PRO A 73 4.75 17.22 3.40
C PRO A 73 4.16 16.14 2.49
N ARG A 74 4.06 16.43 1.19
CA ARG A 74 3.52 15.49 0.22
C ARG A 74 4.42 14.29 -0.02
N GLU A 75 5.73 14.50 -0.15
CA GLU A 75 6.71 13.42 -0.27
C GLU A 75 6.68 12.51 0.97
N ARG A 76 6.59 13.08 2.17
CA ARG A 76 6.43 12.30 3.41
C ARG A 76 5.11 11.51 3.43
N SER A 77 4.01 12.14 3.02
CA SER A 77 2.69 11.51 2.91
C SER A 77 2.70 10.31 1.95
N LEU A 78 3.31 10.45 0.77
CA LEU A 78 3.45 9.34 -0.19
C LEU A 78 4.32 8.20 0.34
N ARG A 79 5.41 8.51 1.05
CA ARG A 79 6.21 7.47 1.71
C ARG A 79 5.39 6.75 2.78
N ALA A 80 4.60 7.47 3.56
CA ALA A 80 3.74 6.88 4.58
C ALA A 80 2.68 5.96 3.98
N GLU A 81 2.05 6.36 2.88
CA GLU A 81 1.10 5.54 2.11
C GLU A 81 1.73 4.21 1.71
N VAL A 82 2.93 4.23 1.13
CA VAL A 82 3.66 3.00 0.74
C VAL A 82 3.98 2.14 1.96
N ILE A 83 4.54 2.71 3.04
CA ILE A 83 4.86 1.94 4.25
C ILE A 83 3.60 1.24 4.81
N LEU A 84 2.47 1.94 4.83
CA LEU A 84 1.22 1.41 5.35
C LEU A 84 0.62 0.35 4.42
N HIS A 85 0.72 0.53 3.09
CA HIS A 85 0.32 -0.47 2.09
C HIS A 85 1.04 -1.79 2.30
N GLU A 86 2.37 -1.76 2.30
CA GLU A 86 3.19 -2.96 2.50
C GLU A 86 2.95 -3.59 3.88
N MET A 87 2.67 -2.78 4.89
CA MET A 87 2.38 -3.26 6.23
C MET A 87 1.02 -3.95 6.34
N ALA A 88 0.01 -3.50 5.58
CA ALA A 88 -1.30 -4.15 5.55
C ALA A 88 -1.19 -5.60 5.06
N HIS A 89 -0.26 -5.86 4.14
CA HIS A 89 -0.02 -7.21 3.61
C HIS A 89 0.39 -8.24 4.65
N MET A 90 1.03 -7.80 5.74
CA MET A 90 1.43 -8.67 6.85
C MET A 90 0.23 -9.46 7.42
N TRP A 91 -0.97 -8.89 7.35
CA TRP A 91 -2.23 -9.58 7.69
C TRP A 91 -2.96 -10.08 6.44
N PHE A 92 -3.01 -9.27 5.37
CA PHE A 92 -3.78 -9.57 4.16
C PHE A 92 -2.89 -9.70 2.92
N GLY A 93 -2.46 -10.92 2.63
CA GLY A 93 -1.51 -11.26 1.58
C GLY A 93 -0.49 -12.28 2.07
N ASP A 94 -0.01 -12.09 3.30
CA ASP A 94 1.00 -12.95 3.92
C ASP A 94 0.42 -13.93 4.96
N LEU A 95 -0.26 -13.44 6.00
CA LEU A 95 -0.88 -14.30 7.01
C LEU A 95 -2.05 -15.10 6.41
N VAL A 96 -2.89 -14.42 5.64
CA VAL A 96 -3.89 -15.03 4.77
C VAL A 96 -3.52 -14.69 3.35
N THR A 97 -3.26 -15.71 2.54
CA THR A 97 -2.80 -15.54 1.15
C THR A 97 -3.84 -16.03 0.15
N LEU A 98 -3.77 -15.50 -1.08
CA LEU A 98 -4.61 -15.90 -2.20
C LEU A 98 -4.48 -17.40 -2.49
N ARG A 99 -5.58 -18.02 -2.95
CA ARG A 99 -5.53 -19.40 -3.46
C ARG A 99 -4.87 -19.45 -4.84
N TRP A 100 -5.12 -18.42 -5.64
CA TRP A 100 -4.60 -18.28 -6.99
C TRP A 100 -4.59 -16.81 -7.43
N TRP A 101 -3.83 -16.51 -8.48
CA TRP A 101 -3.51 -15.15 -8.93
C TRP A 101 -4.69 -14.33 -9.45
N ASP A 102 -5.83 -14.95 -9.74
CA ASP A 102 -7.08 -14.25 -10.07
C ASP A 102 -7.64 -13.45 -8.87
N ASP A 103 -7.27 -13.81 -7.65
CA ASP A 103 -7.56 -13.05 -6.43
C ASP A 103 -6.51 -11.97 -6.10
N LEU A 104 -5.50 -11.73 -6.96
CA LEU A 104 -4.47 -10.70 -6.73
C LEU A 104 -5.09 -9.32 -6.47
N TRP A 105 -6.17 -8.97 -7.16
CA TRP A 105 -6.87 -7.72 -6.95
C TRP A 105 -7.25 -7.53 -5.50
N LEU A 106 -7.66 -8.59 -4.80
CA LEU A 106 -8.13 -8.49 -3.43
C LEU A 106 -6.94 -8.23 -2.50
N ASN A 107 -5.78 -8.83 -2.75
CA ASN A 107 -4.54 -8.49 -2.04
C ASN A 107 -4.22 -6.99 -2.17
N GLU A 108 -4.03 -6.54 -3.41
CA GLU A 108 -3.49 -5.20 -3.68
C GLU A 108 -4.51 -4.09 -3.43
N SER A 109 -5.77 -4.29 -3.82
CA SER A 109 -6.84 -3.33 -3.53
C SER A 109 -7.09 -3.19 -2.04
N PHE A 110 -7.04 -4.29 -1.30
CA PHE A 110 -7.28 -4.23 0.14
C PHE A 110 -6.14 -3.50 0.85
N ALA A 111 -4.88 -3.83 0.52
CA ALA A 111 -3.73 -3.09 1.04
C ALA A 111 -3.79 -1.60 0.69
N THR A 112 -4.14 -1.27 -0.56
CA THR A 112 -4.30 0.11 -1.02
C THR A 112 -5.39 0.86 -0.24
N PHE A 113 -6.56 0.22 -0.08
CA PHE A 113 -7.68 0.78 0.69
C PHE A 113 -7.29 0.98 2.16
N MET A 114 -6.68 -0.03 2.76
CA MET A 114 -6.28 -0.03 4.16
C MET A 114 -5.14 0.93 4.45
N ALA A 115 -4.24 1.18 3.50
CA ALA A 115 -3.21 2.21 3.61
C ALA A 115 -3.85 3.60 3.77
N ALA A 116 -4.83 3.94 2.91
CA ALA A 116 -5.54 5.21 3.01
C ALA A 116 -6.31 5.35 4.33
N VAL A 117 -6.98 4.28 4.80
CA VAL A 117 -7.67 4.28 6.10
C VAL A 117 -6.67 4.46 7.26
N ALA A 118 -5.57 3.72 7.27
CA ALA A 118 -4.57 3.80 8.32
C ALA A 118 -3.90 5.17 8.33
N GLN A 119 -3.60 5.73 7.15
CA GLN A 119 -2.97 7.02 7.02
C GLN A 119 -3.85 8.14 7.61
N ASP A 120 -5.13 8.15 7.26
CA ASP A 120 -6.13 9.09 7.76
C ASP A 120 -6.37 8.99 9.28
N ARG A 121 -6.35 7.77 9.83
CA ARG A 121 -6.74 7.52 11.23
C ARG A 121 -5.61 7.42 12.24
N ALA A 122 -4.44 7.00 11.80
CA ALA A 122 -3.33 6.65 12.69
C ALA A 122 -2.15 7.60 12.59
N THR A 123 -2.10 8.45 11.56
CA THR A 123 -0.94 9.32 11.28
C THR A 123 -1.32 10.80 11.32
N SER A 124 -0.33 11.68 11.19
CA SER A 124 -0.56 13.12 11.04
C SER A 124 -0.95 13.56 9.62
N PHE A 125 -1.09 12.62 8.68
CA PHE A 125 -1.45 12.90 7.29
C PHE A 125 -2.98 12.79 7.10
N ASP A 126 -3.69 13.81 7.55
CA ASP A 126 -5.16 13.90 7.56
C ASP A 126 -5.79 14.24 6.18
N ASP A 127 -4.96 14.41 5.15
CA ASP A 127 -5.38 14.71 3.78
C ASP A 127 -5.45 13.49 2.86
N ALA A 128 -5.20 12.28 3.40
CA ALA A 128 -5.14 11.03 2.64
C ALA A 128 -6.38 10.82 1.75
N TRP A 129 -7.59 11.00 2.29
CA TRP A 129 -8.82 10.87 1.51
C TRP A 129 -9.04 11.99 0.50
N THR A 130 -8.54 13.19 0.78
CA THR A 130 -8.60 14.32 -0.16
C THR A 130 -7.71 14.03 -1.36
N TYR A 131 -6.48 13.58 -1.12
CA TYR A 131 -5.60 13.13 -2.19
C TYR A 131 -6.22 11.96 -2.96
N TRP A 132 -6.80 11.00 -2.24
CA TRP A 132 -7.40 9.84 -2.86
C TRP A 132 -8.53 10.23 -3.81
N ALA A 133 -9.42 11.13 -3.37
CA ALA A 133 -10.54 11.61 -4.18
C ALA A 133 -10.12 12.45 -5.39
N THR A 134 -9.06 13.25 -5.25
CA THR A 134 -8.67 14.25 -6.27
C THR A 134 -7.66 13.73 -7.29
N ALA A 135 -6.89 12.70 -6.97
CA ALA A 135 -5.84 12.22 -7.85
C ALA A 135 -5.82 10.69 -7.94
N PHE A 136 -5.86 9.97 -6.82
CA PHE A 136 -5.72 8.52 -6.85
C PHE A 136 -6.88 7.83 -7.60
N LYS A 137 -8.13 8.22 -7.32
CA LYS A 137 -9.32 7.76 -8.04
C LYS A 137 -9.28 8.14 -9.52
N GLN A 138 -8.75 9.32 -9.85
CA GLN A 138 -8.68 9.80 -11.23
C GLN A 138 -7.77 8.92 -12.08
N LEU A 139 -6.64 8.46 -11.53
CA LEU A 139 -5.72 7.55 -12.22
C LEU A 139 -6.41 6.25 -12.68
N ALA A 140 -7.30 5.69 -11.85
CA ALA A 140 -8.12 4.54 -12.21
C ALA A 140 -9.15 4.87 -13.29
N VAL A 141 -9.82 6.02 -13.19
CA VAL A 141 -10.83 6.43 -14.19
C VAL A 141 -10.19 6.63 -15.56
N GLU A 142 -9.00 7.20 -15.62
CA GLU A 142 -8.24 7.37 -16.87
C GLU A 142 -7.89 6.01 -17.49
N GLU A 143 -7.38 5.06 -16.70
CA GLU A 143 -7.03 3.73 -17.21
C GLU A 143 -8.26 2.91 -17.61
N ASP A 144 -9.37 3.03 -16.87
CA ASP A 144 -10.63 2.31 -17.12
C ASP A 144 -11.37 2.79 -18.38
N GLN A 145 -10.97 3.95 -18.95
CA GLN A 145 -11.51 4.46 -20.21
C GLN A 145 -10.81 3.88 -21.44
N HIS A 146 -9.65 3.23 -21.27
CA HIS A 146 -8.89 2.68 -22.39
C HIS A 146 -9.51 1.36 -22.89
N THR A 147 -9.44 1.13 -24.21
CA THR A 147 -9.89 -0.14 -24.81
C THR A 147 -9.04 -1.34 -24.38
N THR A 148 -7.86 -1.09 -23.83
CA THR A 148 -6.94 -2.10 -23.26
C THR A 148 -7.19 -2.37 -21.79
N SER A 149 -8.19 -1.72 -21.17
CA SER A 149 -8.56 -1.98 -19.77
C SER A 149 -9.16 -3.37 -19.58
N HIS A 150 -9.33 -3.78 -18.32
CA HIS A 150 -9.90 -5.05 -17.93
C HIS A 150 -10.82 -4.92 -16.70
N PRO A 151 -11.69 -5.92 -16.43
CA PRO A 151 -12.44 -5.97 -15.18
C PRO A 151 -11.53 -6.13 -13.96
N VAL A 152 -11.95 -5.62 -12.78
CA VAL A 152 -11.17 -5.77 -11.53
C VAL A 152 -10.89 -7.24 -11.20
N VAL A 153 -11.86 -8.13 -11.45
CA VAL A 153 -11.67 -9.58 -11.34
C VAL A 153 -11.44 -10.13 -12.75
N THR A 154 -10.23 -10.63 -13.00
CA THR A 154 -9.83 -11.20 -14.29
C THR A 154 -9.22 -12.58 -14.08
N ALA A 155 -9.59 -13.54 -14.93
CA ALA A 155 -9.01 -14.88 -14.89
C ALA A 155 -7.53 -14.83 -15.25
N VAL A 156 -6.68 -15.40 -14.40
CA VAL A 156 -5.22 -15.47 -14.60
C VAL A 156 -4.84 -16.93 -14.86
N PRO A 157 -4.51 -17.32 -16.11
CA PRO A 157 -4.25 -18.73 -16.45
C PRO A 157 -2.91 -19.23 -15.93
N ASP A 158 -1.92 -18.35 -15.78
CA ASP A 158 -0.57 -18.67 -15.34
C ASP A 158 0.10 -17.46 -14.65
N ALA A 159 1.24 -17.71 -14.01
CA ALA A 159 1.96 -16.70 -13.25
C ALA A 159 2.59 -15.60 -14.13
N GLU A 160 2.81 -15.82 -15.42
CA GLU A 160 3.34 -14.77 -16.30
C GLU A 160 2.24 -13.77 -16.65
N ALA A 161 1.02 -14.26 -16.87
CA ALA A 161 -0.14 -13.42 -17.15
C ALA A 161 -0.47 -12.46 -16.00
N VAL A 162 -0.11 -12.79 -14.75
CA VAL A 162 -0.36 -11.93 -13.59
C VAL A 162 0.38 -10.59 -13.68
N HIS A 163 1.52 -10.54 -14.38
CA HIS A 163 2.30 -9.31 -14.54
C HIS A 163 1.52 -8.20 -15.24
N LEU A 164 0.54 -8.56 -16.07
CA LEU A 164 -0.32 -7.61 -16.77
C LEU A 164 -1.37 -6.98 -15.85
N ASN A 165 -1.64 -7.59 -14.70
CA ASN A 165 -2.67 -7.15 -13.76
C ASN A 165 -2.07 -6.28 -12.65
N PHE A 166 -0.75 -6.04 -12.61
CA PHE A 166 -0.15 -5.06 -11.69
C PHE A 166 -0.31 -3.64 -12.25
N ASP A 167 -1.55 -3.13 -12.26
CA ASP A 167 -1.95 -1.89 -12.92
C ASP A 167 -2.94 -1.05 -12.07
N ARG A 168 -3.43 0.09 -12.60
CA ARG A 168 -4.33 0.94 -11.78
C ARG A 168 -5.74 0.40 -11.65
N ILE A 169 -6.10 -0.63 -12.43
CA ILE A 169 -7.38 -1.31 -12.27
C ILE A 169 -7.35 -2.18 -11.01
N THR A 170 -6.30 -2.97 -10.84
CA THR A 170 -6.11 -3.87 -9.69
C THR A 170 -5.88 -3.11 -8.38
N TYR A 171 -5.20 -1.97 -8.42
CA TYR A 171 -4.90 -1.18 -7.22
C TYR A 171 -5.97 -0.11 -6.97
N GLN A 172 -5.97 0.97 -7.76
CA GLN A 172 -6.79 2.16 -7.53
C GLN A 172 -8.28 1.88 -7.70
N LYS A 173 -8.70 1.19 -8.78
CA LYS A 173 -10.13 0.93 -9.04
C LYS A 173 -10.69 -0.10 -8.07
N GLY A 174 -9.99 -1.20 -7.80
CA GLY A 174 -10.47 -2.17 -6.84
C GLY A 174 -10.51 -1.63 -5.40
N ALA A 175 -9.55 -0.80 -4.97
CA ALA A 175 -9.63 -0.07 -3.71
C ALA A 175 -10.84 0.89 -3.65
N ALA A 176 -11.21 1.51 -4.79
CA ALA A 176 -12.41 2.33 -4.89
C ALA A 176 -13.69 1.52 -4.69
N VAL A 177 -13.73 0.31 -5.24
CA VAL A 177 -14.84 -0.64 -5.04
C VAL A 177 -14.95 -1.03 -3.58
N LEU A 178 -13.83 -1.36 -2.91
CA LEU A 178 -13.83 -1.69 -1.47
C LEU A 178 -14.29 -0.51 -0.61
N ARG A 179 -13.83 0.71 -0.91
CA ARG A 179 -14.30 1.92 -0.23
C ARG A 179 -15.81 2.13 -0.40
N GLN A 180 -16.32 1.93 -1.61
CA GLN A 180 -17.75 2.03 -1.87
C GLN A 180 -18.54 0.95 -1.12
N LEU A 181 -18.02 -0.27 -1.08
CA LEU A 181 -18.62 -1.37 -0.32
C LEU A 181 -18.68 -1.03 1.17
N ALA A 182 -17.58 -0.59 1.76
CA ALA A 182 -17.52 -0.17 3.17
C ALA A 182 -18.50 0.97 3.48
N ALA A 183 -18.62 1.96 2.59
CA ALA A 183 -19.61 3.03 2.74
C ALA A 183 -21.06 2.54 2.61
N TRP A 184 -21.31 1.52 1.79
CA TRP A 184 -22.64 0.97 1.56
C TRP A 184 -23.12 0.05 2.70
N VAL A 185 -22.26 -0.86 3.17
CA VAL A 185 -22.60 -1.79 4.26
C VAL A 185 -22.42 -1.17 5.66
N GLY A 186 -21.68 -0.06 5.74
CA GLY A 186 -21.23 0.56 6.99
C GLY A 186 -19.88 0.00 7.43
N GLU A 187 -19.06 0.84 8.07
CA GLU A 187 -17.71 0.42 8.48
C GLU A 187 -17.73 -0.71 9.51
N GLU A 188 -18.57 -0.64 10.54
CA GLU A 188 -18.60 -1.70 11.55
C GLU A 188 -18.93 -3.07 10.92
N PRO A 189 -20.00 -3.23 10.10
CA PRO A 189 -20.25 -4.49 9.39
C PRO A 189 -19.16 -4.90 8.39
N PHE A 190 -18.49 -3.95 7.72
CA PHE A 190 -17.42 -4.27 6.77
C PHE A 190 -16.22 -4.93 7.46
N PHE A 191 -15.96 -4.56 8.70
CA PHE A 191 -14.81 -5.00 9.47
C PHE A 191 -15.17 -5.93 10.64
N ALA A 192 -16.39 -6.46 10.67
CA ALA A 192 -16.89 -7.38 11.69
C ALA A 192 -16.35 -8.80 11.52
#